data_AF-A0A2D8XDM4-F1
#
_entry.id   AF-A0A2D8XDM4-F1
#
_cell.length_a   1.000
_cell.length_b   1.000
_cell.length_c   1.000
_cell.angle_alpha   90.00
_cell.angle_beta   90.00
_cell.angle_gamma   90.00
#
_symmetry.space_group_name_H-M   'P 1'
#
loop_
_entity.id
_entity.type
_entity.pdbx_description
1 polymer ?
#
loop_
_entity_poly.entity_id
_entity_poly.type
_entity_poly.pdbx_seq_one_letter_code
_entity_poly.pdbx_strand_id
1 'polypeptide(L)'
;MNTLTYKNVHTSDALKAQDDDGDNFHYQLDDGERYALTDGEVDWLYNWVRGKYVIADHLIENIECDEDDEGNDAYVYTVDTIGLGDALTDDQCFPKAVMLSDDSALQAIMFYGACEPITDEYDEH
;
A
#
# COMPACT_ATOMS: atom_id res chain seq x y z
N MET A 1 -16.79 -10.56 25.25
CA MET A 1 -16.83 -10.17 23.83
C MET A 1 -15.84 -9.04 23.69
N ASN A 2 -14.65 -9.36 23.18
CA ASN A 2 -13.57 -8.39 23.04
C ASN A 2 -13.82 -7.68 21.71
N THR A 3 -14.48 -6.52 21.75
CA THR A 3 -14.57 -5.64 20.59
C THR A 3 -13.16 -5.14 20.29
N LEU A 4 -12.51 -5.74 19.31
CA LEU A 4 -11.33 -5.16 18.67
C LEU A 4 -11.81 -3.88 17.99
N THR A 5 -11.79 -2.76 18.71
CA THR A 5 -11.79 -1.44 18.09
C THR A 5 -10.49 -1.34 17.31
N TYR A 6 -10.52 -1.58 15.99
CA TYR A 6 -9.38 -1.37 15.10
C TYR A 6 -9.08 0.12 15.01
N LYS A 7 -8.30 0.61 15.96
CA LYS A 7 -8.21 2.04 16.25
C LYS A 7 -7.30 2.82 15.29
N ASN A 8 -6.61 2.17 14.35
CA ASN A 8 -5.62 2.80 13.48
C ASN A 8 -5.62 2.14 12.08
N VAL A 9 -6.73 2.21 11.34
CA VAL A 9 -6.74 1.87 9.91
C VAL A 9 -6.91 3.16 9.13
N HIS A 10 -5.94 3.49 8.30
CA HIS A 10 -5.95 4.64 7.42
C HIS A 10 -6.86 4.38 6.22
N THR A 11 -7.61 5.37 5.77
CA THR A 11 -8.46 5.28 4.57
C THR A 11 -8.01 6.31 3.54
N SER A 12 -8.30 6.06 2.26
CA SER A 12 -7.98 7.03 1.18
C SER A 12 -8.48 8.44 1.52
N ASP A 13 -9.71 8.56 2.01
CA ASP A 13 -10.32 9.87 2.33
C ASP A 13 -9.64 10.53 3.53
N ALA A 14 -9.27 9.76 4.56
CA ALA A 14 -8.58 10.30 5.72
C ALA A 14 -7.16 10.81 5.39
N LEU A 15 -6.47 10.13 4.46
CA LEU A 15 -5.17 10.58 3.96
C LEU A 15 -5.34 11.83 3.08
N LYS A 16 -6.24 11.79 2.10
CA LYS A 16 -6.50 12.93 1.19
C LYS A 16 -7.03 14.17 1.89
N ALA A 17 -7.74 14.02 3.00
CA ALA A 17 -8.22 15.16 3.79
C ALA A 17 -7.08 15.97 4.45
N GLN A 18 -5.87 15.42 4.53
CA GLN A 18 -4.69 16.07 5.12
C GLN A 18 -3.82 16.79 4.08
N ASP A 19 -4.17 16.74 2.79
CA ASP A 19 -3.43 17.28 1.65
C ASP A 19 -3.42 18.83 1.57
N ASP A 20 -4.11 19.53 2.48
CA ASP A 20 -4.31 21.00 2.45
C ASP A 20 -3.05 21.80 2.86
N ASP A 21 -2.06 21.16 3.50
CA ASP A 21 -0.86 21.84 4.04
C ASP A 21 0.38 21.81 3.12
N GLY A 22 0.23 21.35 1.87
CA GLY A 22 1.28 21.44 0.84
C GLY A 22 2.43 20.43 0.97
N ASP A 23 2.39 19.58 2.00
CA ASP A 23 3.31 18.48 2.24
C ASP A 23 2.56 17.13 2.22
N ASN A 24 3.16 16.11 1.58
CA ASN A 24 2.51 14.81 1.34
C ASN A 24 2.90 13.72 2.37
N PHE A 25 3.35 14.13 3.56
CA PHE A 25 3.86 13.20 4.59
C PHE A 25 2.80 12.23 5.13
N HIS A 26 1.51 12.54 4.98
CA HIS A 26 0.43 11.64 5.40
C HIS A 26 0.36 10.33 4.61
N TYR A 27 0.94 10.26 3.41
CA TYR A 27 1.06 9.00 2.68
C TYR A 27 2.28 8.17 3.09
N GLN A 28 3.20 8.72 3.88
CA GLN A 28 4.37 8.01 4.39
C GLN A 28 3.97 7.20 5.63
N LEU A 29 3.47 5.99 5.40
CA LEU A 29 3.10 5.05 6.45
C LEU A 29 4.31 4.21 6.88
N ASP A 30 4.41 3.94 8.18
CA ASP A 30 5.44 3.09 8.78
C ASP A 30 5.07 1.59 8.71
N ASP A 31 6.08 0.72 8.85
CA ASP A 31 5.88 -0.74 8.92
C ASP A 31 4.87 -1.13 10.01
N GLY A 32 3.88 -1.94 9.63
CA GLY A 32 2.82 -2.41 10.50
C GLY A 32 1.62 -1.46 10.61
N GLU A 33 1.67 -0.27 10.02
CA GLU A 33 0.47 0.55 9.84
C GLU A 33 -0.48 -0.10 8.84
N ARG A 34 -1.79 0.16 9.01
CA ARG A 34 -2.85 -0.52 8.25
C ARG A 34 -3.58 0.48 7.37
N TYR A 35 -3.80 0.11 6.11
CA TYR A 35 -4.50 0.90 5.11
C TYR A 35 -5.66 0.12 4.51
N ALA A 36 -6.87 0.68 4.55
CA ALA A 36 -8.05 0.12 3.91
C ALA A 36 -8.08 0.53 2.43
N LEU A 37 -8.05 -0.48 1.55
CA LEU A 37 -8.11 -0.26 0.11
C LEU A 37 -9.53 0.17 -0.30
N THR A 38 -9.58 1.07 -1.27
CA THR A 38 -10.82 1.43 -1.96
C THR A 38 -11.25 0.35 -2.94
N ASP A 39 -12.54 0.29 -3.28
CA ASP A 39 -13.08 -0.63 -4.29
C ASP A 39 -12.29 -0.62 -5.61
N GLY A 40 -11.82 0.56 -6.03
CA GLY A 40 -11.02 0.71 -7.25
C GLY A 40 -9.61 0.11 -7.14
N GLU A 41 -8.97 0.22 -5.97
CA GLU A 41 -7.66 -0.39 -5.70
C GLU A 41 -7.80 -1.91 -5.56
N VAL A 42 -8.89 -2.39 -4.95
CA VAL A 42 -9.23 -3.82 -4.86
C VAL A 42 -9.48 -4.41 -6.26
N ASP A 43 -10.27 -3.72 -7.10
CA ASP A 43 -10.52 -4.14 -8.49
C ASP A 43 -9.21 -4.21 -9.29
N TRP A 44 -8.38 -3.17 -9.20
CA TRP A 44 -7.06 -3.18 -9.81
C TRP A 44 -6.24 -4.39 -9.34
N LEU A 45 -6.16 -4.62 -8.04
CA LEU A 45 -5.35 -5.69 -7.47
C LEU A 45 -5.81 -7.07 -7.93
N TYR A 46 -7.08 -7.41 -7.72
CA TYR A 46 -7.58 -8.77 -7.93
C TYR A 46 -7.99 -9.08 -9.37
N ASN A 47 -8.49 -8.09 -10.12
CA ASN A 47 -8.98 -8.30 -11.48
C ASN A 47 -7.97 -7.92 -12.56
N TRP A 48 -7.04 -7.00 -12.28
CA TRP A 48 -6.11 -6.50 -13.29
C TRP A 48 -4.68 -7.00 -13.13
N VAL A 49 -4.08 -6.88 -11.95
CA VAL A 49 -2.63 -7.11 -11.77
C VAL A 49 -2.25 -8.42 -11.10
N ARG A 50 -3.19 -9.12 -10.46
CA ARG A 50 -2.96 -10.42 -9.81
C ARG A 50 -2.23 -11.42 -10.69
N GLY A 51 -1.12 -11.96 -10.18
CA GLY A 51 -0.29 -12.96 -10.88
C GLY A 51 0.45 -12.43 -12.12
N LYS A 52 0.45 -11.12 -12.36
CA LYS A 52 1.23 -10.47 -13.42
C LYS A 52 2.44 -9.71 -12.89
N TYR A 53 2.35 -9.24 -11.64
CA TYR A 53 3.30 -8.35 -11.02
C TYR A 53 3.59 -8.82 -9.59
N VAL A 54 4.87 -8.79 -9.20
CA VAL A 54 5.33 -9.15 -7.86
C VAL A 54 4.73 -8.23 -6.79
N ILE A 55 4.55 -6.94 -7.09
CA ILE A 55 3.88 -5.98 -6.20
C ILE A 55 2.44 -6.40 -5.89
N ALA A 56 1.74 -7.01 -6.85
CA ALA A 56 0.39 -7.48 -6.63
C ALA A 56 0.38 -8.69 -5.68
N ASP A 57 1.33 -9.60 -5.84
CA ASP A 57 1.46 -10.77 -4.98
C ASP A 57 1.85 -10.34 -3.55
N HIS A 58 2.80 -9.41 -3.40
CA HIS A 58 3.19 -8.81 -2.11
C HIS A 58 2.00 -8.17 -1.39
N LEU A 59 1.21 -7.35 -2.08
CA LEU A 59 0.03 -6.72 -1.49
C LEU A 59 -0.99 -7.77 -1.05
N ILE A 60 -1.29 -8.77 -1.89
CA ILE A 60 -2.26 -9.81 -1.57
C ILE A 60 -1.83 -10.64 -0.35
N GLU A 61 -0.53 -10.94 -0.22
CA GLU A 61 0.01 -11.69 0.93
C GLU A 61 -0.08 -10.89 2.24
N ASN A 62 -0.07 -9.56 2.16
CA ASN A 62 -0.13 -8.64 3.30
C ASN A 62 -1.51 -7.98 3.49
N ILE A 63 -2.53 -8.43 2.75
CA ILE A 63 -3.91 -7.96 2.90
C ILE A 63 -4.72 -8.94 3.74
N GLU A 64 -5.39 -8.41 4.74
CA GLU A 64 -6.41 -9.12 5.51
C GLU A 64 -7.79 -8.70 5.02
N CYS A 65 -8.70 -9.67 4.87
CA CYS A 65 -10.11 -9.38 4.65
C CYS A 65 -10.81 -9.36 6.01
N ASP A 66 -11.36 -8.20 6.39
CA ASP A 66 -12.10 -8.00 7.63
C ASP A 66 -13.48 -7.39 7.33
N GLU A 67 -14.35 -7.28 8.33
CA GLU A 67 -15.63 -6.57 8.19
C GLU A 67 -15.45 -5.09 8.59
N ASP A 68 -15.96 -4.17 7.78
CA ASP A 68 -16.06 -2.75 8.15
C ASP A 68 -17.16 -2.50 9.20
N ASP A 69 -17.27 -1.27 9.69
CA ASP A 69 -18.29 -0.87 10.67
C ASP A 69 -19.75 -1.03 10.14
N GLU A 70 -19.91 -1.18 8.81
CA GLU A 70 -21.19 -1.40 8.13
C GLU A 70 -21.48 -2.89 7.84
N GLY A 71 -20.52 -3.78 8.14
CA GLY A 71 -20.61 -5.22 7.90
C GLY A 71 -20.32 -5.65 6.46
N ASN A 72 -19.59 -4.85 5.69
CA ASN A 72 -19.08 -5.21 4.36
C ASN A 72 -17.65 -5.71 4.44
N ASP A 73 -17.24 -6.53 3.46
CA ASP A 73 -15.86 -6.98 3.33
C ASP A 73 -14.94 -5.79 3.01
N ALA A 74 -13.97 -5.54 3.90
CA ALA A 74 -12.91 -4.55 3.75
C ALA A 74 -11.56 -5.23 3.60
N TYR A 75 -10.81 -4.81 2.58
CA TYR A 75 -9.45 -5.28 2.33
C TYR A 75 -8.46 -4.33 2.98
N VAL A 76 -7.76 -4.81 4.01
CA VAL A 76 -6.85 -4.00 4.81
C VAL A 76 -5.42 -4.48 4.56
N TYR A 77 -4.63 -3.65 3.89
CA TYR A 77 -3.19 -3.87 3.70
C TYR A 77 -2.43 -3.46 4.96
N THR A 78 -1.55 -4.34 5.41
CA THR A 78 -0.55 -4.02 6.44
C THR A 78 0.75 -3.62 5.75
N VAL A 79 1.20 -2.40 5.99
CA VAL A 79 2.36 -1.81 5.32
C VAL A 79 3.62 -2.58 5.71
N ASP A 80 4.34 -3.04 4.69
CA ASP A 80 5.72 -3.56 4.78
C ASP A 80 6.57 -2.77 3.77
N THR A 81 7.24 -1.73 4.23
CA THR A 81 7.98 -0.76 3.41
C THR A 81 9.18 -1.37 2.70
N ILE A 82 9.82 -2.39 3.31
CA ILE A 82 10.95 -3.12 2.72
C ILE A 82 10.44 -4.05 1.62
N GLY A 83 9.45 -4.89 1.94
CA GLY A 83 8.86 -5.80 0.94
C GLY A 83 8.21 -5.05 -0.22
N LEU A 84 7.63 -3.87 0.04
CA LEU A 84 7.10 -3.00 -1.00
C LEU A 84 8.21 -2.49 -1.94
N GLY A 85 9.35 -2.08 -1.39
CA GLY A 85 10.51 -1.63 -2.16
C GLY A 85 11.11 -2.73 -3.04
N ASP A 86 11.29 -3.92 -2.47
CA ASP A 86 11.79 -5.10 -3.18
C ASP A 86 10.85 -5.50 -4.32
N ALA A 87 9.54 -5.64 -4.04
CA ALA A 87 8.55 -6.05 -5.03
C ALA A 87 8.40 -5.05 -6.18
N LEU A 88 8.42 -3.75 -5.89
CA LEU A 88 8.40 -2.71 -6.94
C LEU A 88 9.66 -2.76 -7.81
N THR A 89 10.81 -3.11 -7.23
CA THR A 89 12.10 -3.21 -7.96
C THR A 89 12.14 -4.44 -8.84
N ASP A 90 11.65 -5.58 -8.36
CA ASP A 90 11.51 -6.81 -9.14
C ASP A 90 10.60 -6.60 -10.37
N ASP A 91 9.53 -5.81 -10.21
CA ASP A 91 8.66 -5.39 -11.31
C ASP A 91 9.23 -4.25 -12.19
N GLN A 92 10.45 -3.77 -11.90
CA GLN A 92 11.11 -2.64 -12.57
C GLN A 92 10.26 -1.37 -12.59
N CYS A 93 9.49 -1.16 -11.53
CA CYS A 93 8.55 -0.05 -11.42
C CYS A 93 8.77 0.83 -10.19
N PHE A 94 9.78 0.54 -9.36
CA PHE A 94 10.11 1.38 -8.21
C PHE A 94 10.25 2.88 -8.57
N PRO A 95 9.65 3.80 -7.79
CA PRO A 95 8.81 3.60 -6.59
C PRO A 95 7.28 3.63 -6.84
N LYS A 96 6.81 3.32 -8.05
CA LYS A 96 5.40 3.46 -8.48
C LYS A 96 4.87 2.23 -9.21
N ALA A 97 3.75 1.67 -8.75
CA ALA A 97 3.14 0.55 -9.46
C ALA A 97 2.59 0.97 -10.83
N VAL A 98 2.77 0.08 -11.81
CA VAL A 98 2.29 0.27 -13.18
C VAL A 98 0.77 0.12 -13.22
N MET A 99 0.09 1.01 -13.96
CA MET A 99 -1.36 0.97 -14.21
C MET A 99 -2.26 1.24 -12.99
N LEU A 100 -1.68 1.60 -11.84
CA LEU A 100 -2.42 2.21 -10.75
C LEU A 100 -2.42 3.73 -10.94
N SER A 101 -3.56 4.39 -10.69
CA SER A 101 -3.67 5.83 -10.89
C SER A 101 -2.79 6.59 -9.90
N ASP A 102 -2.12 7.65 -10.37
CA ASP A 102 -1.38 8.59 -9.51
C ASP A 102 -2.28 9.30 -8.49
N ASP A 103 -3.59 9.35 -8.73
CA ASP A 103 -4.58 9.90 -7.79
C ASP A 103 -5.03 8.89 -6.72
N SER A 104 -4.57 7.64 -6.76
CA SER A 104 -4.88 6.65 -5.74
C SER A 104 -3.99 6.82 -4.52
N ALA A 105 -4.56 6.64 -3.33
CA ALA A 105 -3.80 6.77 -2.10
C ALA A 105 -2.82 5.60 -1.96
N LEU A 106 -3.15 4.41 -2.47
CA LEU A 106 -2.23 3.28 -2.53
C LEU A 106 -0.97 3.57 -3.38
N GLN A 107 -1.11 4.25 -4.53
CA GLN A 107 0.05 4.67 -5.33
C GLN A 107 0.92 5.69 -4.60
N ALA A 108 0.30 6.61 -3.86
CA ALA A 108 1.03 7.57 -3.03
C ALA A 108 1.76 6.88 -1.87
N ILE A 109 1.14 5.90 -1.21
CA ILE A 109 1.76 5.08 -0.16
C ILE A 109 2.98 4.34 -0.71
N MET A 110 2.90 3.76 -1.91
CA MET A 110 4.05 3.17 -2.59
C MET A 110 5.16 4.20 -2.82
N PHE A 111 4.80 5.36 -3.37
CA PHE A 111 5.76 6.39 -3.74
C PHE A 111 6.52 6.99 -2.55
N TYR A 112 5.82 7.21 -1.43
CA TYR A 112 6.37 7.89 -0.25
C TYR A 112 6.82 6.93 0.85
N GLY A 113 6.28 5.71 0.91
CA GLY A 113 6.55 4.72 1.94
C GLY A 113 7.52 3.62 1.54
N ALA A 114 7.66 3.28 0.25
CA ALA A 114 8.58 2.21 -0.15
C ALA A 114 10.04 2.59 0.15
N CYS A 115 10.74 1.72 0.85
CA CYS A 115 12.17 1.88 1.08
C CYS A 115 12.94 1.50 -0.20
N GLU A 116 13.97 2.28 -0.54
CA GLU A 116 14.90 1.89 -1.60
C GLU A 116 15.53 0.54 -1.21
N PRO A 117 15.44 -0.49 -2.06
CA PRO A 117 16.01 -1.78 -1.73
C PRO A 117 17.53 -1.63 -1.60
N ILE A 118 18.11 -2.34 -0.65
CA ILE A 118 19.56 -2.38 -0.49
C ILE A 118 20.12 -3.18 -1.66
N THR A 119 20.52 -2.49 -2.72
CA THR A 119 21.33 -3.10 -3.77
C THR A 119 22.73 -3.30 -3.20
N ASP A 120 23.21 -4.53 -3.13
CA ASP A 120 24.59 -4.86 -2.77
C ASP A 120 25.60 -4.40 -3.86
N GLU A 121 25.32 -3.32 -4.60
CA GLU A 121 26.26 -2.66 -5.51
C GLU A 121 27.15 -1.65 -4.75
N TYR A 122 27.82 -2.14 -3.71
CA TYR A 122 29.16 -1.63 -3.35
C TYR A 122 30.17 -2.72 -3.66
N ASP A 123 30.21 -3.10 -4.95
CA ASP A 123 31.30 -3.90 -5.48
C ASP A 123 32.52 -3.00 -5.67
N GLU A 124 33.64 -3.51 -5.19
CA GLU A 124 34.92 -2.82 -4.98
C GLU A 124 35.46 -2.18 -6.26
N HIS A 125 35.70 -0.86 -6.25
CA HIS A 125 36.63 -0.21 -7.18
C HIS A 125 37.54 0.81 -6.48
#